data_AF-E6R7H9-F1
#
_entry.id   AF-E6R7H9-F1
#
_cell.length_a   1.000
_cell.length_b   1.000
_cell.length_c   1.000
_cell.angle_alpha   90.00
_cell.angle_beta   90.00
_cell.angle_gamma   90.00
#
_symmetry.space_group_name_H-M   'P 1'
#
loop_
_entity.id
_entity.type
_entity.pdbx_description
1 polymer ?
#
loop_
_entity_poly.entity_id
_entity_poly.type
_entity_poly.pdbx_seq_one_letter_code
_entity_poly.pdbx_strand_id
1 'polypeptide(L)'
;MADAVEKHAPVLWRTCKWAYGEPSDLICGDTILQSSQGVRQGDPFGPLFFSIALRPTLHALSITLGPDTQVVAYLDDIYLFSRDPNIMQRTQAFLADKEDVIKLNHNKCKLITFTEMAENGFKMLGTMVGPKKAREGFLKAKVENEARKIARLKDLPHQHALLLLRFCVQQNLRHLQRSLKSDDLKDYWEKMDQELWNEVQRMRTRQTEGSEAENMLGKKLSHLPARFGGLGLLSFTDIAPLAYKAAVAQSDKHLANIFNLDTSDNTPTPTQRELCASLWDLQQTTILEGLNDPQRKRLIENASKIGKRWLDVIPYFQPLRLSNQEVATGLHDRTLVGSSIAICTFCGSDSPLGHDELCRSRNSWAQQRHDSINRIIHHGLQSIQGAVVSLEPRTLEGQRRNDLRVRGRCGLHATDYDLKVYCLNDRDARSTTSAKPASTPLANHVLNRCLSWLDKISQNTTKKAPATHSGQFKAVVMSTGGLVSRETADEIRRWRKEMSPAVFERMMGKISLELVRARARTFAM
;
A
#
# COMPACT_ATOMS: atom_id res chain seq x y z
N MET A 1 34.86 -19.90 10.21
CA MET A 1 34.10 -18.71 9.76
C MET A 1 35.00 -17.51 9.50
N ALA A 2 35.81 -17.07 10.47
CA ALA A 2 36.70 -15.91 10.33
C ALA A 2 37.58 -15.98 9.07
N ASP A 3 38.23 -17.13 8.80
CA ASP A 3 39.08 -17.32 7.62
C ASP A 3 38.33 -17.15 6.30
N ALA A 4 37.08 -17.64 6.22
CA ALA A 4 36.25 -17.48 5.04
C ALA A 4 35.84 -16.02 4.82
N VAL A 5 35.57 -15.29 5.90
CA VAL A 5 35.28 -13.85 5.84
C VAL A 5 36.52 -13.06 5.45
N GLU A 6 37.70 -13.39 5.99
CA GLU A 6 38.97 -12.78 5.60
C GLU A 6 39.22 -12.92 4.09
N LYS A 7 39.00 -14.13 3.56
CA LYS A 7 39.23 -14.44 2.15
C LYS A 7 38.21 -13.80 1.20
N HIS A 8 36.92 -13.84 1.54
CA HIS A 8 35.84 -13.49 0.61
C HIS A 8 35.18 -12.13 0.86
N ALA A 9 35.38 -11.55 2.05
CA ALA A 9 34.86 -10.26 2.43
C ALA A 9 35.78 -9.56 3.46
N PRO A 10 37.06 -9.29 3.11
CA PRO A 10 38.08 -8.82 4.05
C PRO A 10 37.68 -7.53 4.80
N VAL A 11 36.90 -6.67 4.16
CA VAL A 11 36.38 -5.42 4.76
C VAL A 11 35.51 -5.70 6.00
N LEU A 12 34.83 -6.85 6.05
CA LEU A 12 33.96 -7.25 7.16
C LEU A 12 34.67 -8.11 8.21
N TRP A 13 35.93 -8.49 7.98
CA TRP A 13 36.65 -9.41 8.87
C TRP A 13 36.77 -8.87 10.28
N ARG A 14 37.13 -7.58 10.46
CA ARG A 14 37.25 -6.98 11.80
C ARG A 14 35.94 -7.04 12.57
N THR A 15 34.82 -6.76 11.89
CA THR A 15 33.48 -6.86 12.46
C THR A 15 33.12 -8.30 12.81
N CYS A 16 33.40 -9.26 11.92
CA CYS A 16 33.16 -10.68 12.17
C CYS A 16 33.99 -11.18 13.35
N LYS A 17 35.30 -10.86 13.40
CA LYS A 17 36.19 -11.24 14.50
C LYS A 17 35.76 -10.63 15.83
N TRP A 18 35.38 -9.36 15.84
CA TRP A 18 34.84 -8.74 17.05
C TRP A 18 33.54 -9.41 17.51
N ALA A 19 32.63 -9.72 16.59
CA ALA A 19 31.33 -10.28 16.93
C ALA A 19 31.37 -11.78 17.26
N TYR A 20 32.25 -12.57 16.64
CA TYR A 20 32.22 -14.03 16.66
C TYR A 20 33.59 -14.68 16.88
N GLY A 21 34.64 -13.89 17.14
CA GLY A 21 35.98 -14.42 17.39
C GLY A 21 36.12 -15.09 18.75
N GLU A 22 35.27 -14.73 19.70
CA GLU A 22 35.21 -15.31 21.05
C GLU A 22 33.77 -15.72 21.39
N PRO A 23 33.58 -16.71 22.29
CA PRO A 23 32.25 -17.05 22.80
C PRO A 23 31.55 -15.84 23.42
N SER A 24 30.24 -15.74 23.21
CA SER A 24 29.42 -14.67 23.79
C SER A 24 28.38 -15.19 24.76
N ASP A 25 28.12 -14.42 25.80
CA ASP A 25 27.09 -14.69 26.81
C ASP A 25 25.68 -14.69 26.20
N LEU A 26 24.97 -15.80 26.36
CA LEU A 26 23.53 -15.93 26.20
C LEU A 26 22.89 -15.87 27.58
N ILE A 27 22.17 -14.79 27.84
CA ILE A 27 21.48 -14.55 29.10
C ILE A 27 20.10 -15.21 29.03
N CYS A 28 19.88 -16.25 29.83
CA CYS A 28 18.62 -16.98 29.95
C CYS A 28 18.07 -16.85 31.38
N GLY A 29 17.40 -15.73 31.67
CA GLY A 29 17.00 -15.39 33.03
C GLY A 29 18.26 -15.19 33.90
N ASP A 30 18.41 -16.02 34.94
CA ASP A 30 19.56 -15.98 35.85
C ASP A 30 20.73 -16.87 35.39
N THR A 31 20.56 -17.63 34.30
CA THR A 31 21.62 -18.51 33.76
C THR A 31 22.37 -17.82 32.62
N ILE A 32 23.69 -17.91 32.61
CA ILE A 32 24.54 -17.48 31.49
C ILE A 32 25.10 -18.72 30.79
N LEU A 33 24.82 -18.85 29.48
CA LEU A 33 25.37 -19.89 28.62
C LEU A 33 26.36 -19.27 27.62
N GLN A 34 27.45 -19.95 27.31
CA GLN A 34 28.40 -19.47 26.29
C GLN A 34 27.95 -19.92 24.90
N SER A 35 27.70 -18.97 24.00
CA SER A 35 27.52 -19.24 22.56
C SER A 35 28.88 -19.28 21.88
N SER A 36 29.42 -20.49 21.71
CA SER A 36 30.74 -20.74 21.13
C SER A 36 30.72 -21.18 19.66
N GLN A 37 29.55 -21.47 19.09
CA GLN A 37 29.40 -21.95 17.72
C GLN A 37 28.19 -21.31 17.02
N GLY A 38 28.35 -21.03 15.72
CA GLY A 38 27.29 -20.55 14.85
C GLY A 38 27.12 -19.03 14.85
N VAL A 39 26.24 -18.58 13.96
CA VAL A 39 25.81 -17.17 13.91
C VAL A 39 24.59 -16.96 14.81
N ARG A 40 24.46 -15.79 15.42
CA ARG A 40 23.34 -15.50 16.31
C ARG A 40 22.07 -15.24 15.48
N GLN A 41 20.98 -15.92 15.81
CA GLN A 41 19.69 -15.65 15.20
C GLN A 41 19.19 -14.27 15.65
N GLY A 42 18.90 -13.40 14.68
CA GLY A 42 18.54 -12.00 14.92
C GLY A 42 19.69 -11.00 14.74
N ASP A 43 20.95 -11.46 14.59
CA ASP A 43 22.05 -10.59 14.17
C ASP A 43 21.84 -10.17 12.69
N PRO A 44 21.81 -8.85 12.37
CA PRO A 44 21.74 -8.37 11.00
C PRO A 44 22.83 -8.92 10.06
N PHE A 45 24.04 -9.21 10.57
CA PHE A 45 25.12 -9.80 9.76
C PHE A 45 25.12 -11.34 9.75
N GLY A 46 24.34 -11.98 10.63
CA GLY A 46 24.33 -13.43 10.81
C GLY A 46 24.13 -14.20 9.48
N PRO A 47 23.08 -13.91 8.68
CA PRO A 47 22.86 -14.62 7.41
C PRO A 47 23.99 -14.45 6.40
N LEU A 48 24.62 -13.27 6.36
CA LEU A 48 25.75 -13.00 5.47
C LEU A 48 26.98 -13.81 5.88
N PHE A 49 27.34 -13.79 7.16
CA PHE A 49 28.47 -14.54 7.67
C PHE A 49 28.26 -16.05 7.57
N PHE A 50 27.04 -16.54 7.80
CA PHE A 50 26.68 -17.93 7.53
C PHE A 50 26.94 -18.29 6.06
N SER A 51 26.45 -17.47 5.12
CA SER A 51 26.62 -17.72 3.69
C SER A 51 28.09 -17.71 3.25
N ILE A 52 28.89 -16.77 3.77
CA ILE A 52 30.33 -16.70 3.49
C ILE A 52 31.06 -17.90 4.09
N ALA A 53 30.73 -18.30 5.31
CA ALA A 53 31.33 -19.46 5.97
C ALA A 53 31.01 -20.78 5.25
N LEU A 54 29.82 -20.90 4.69
CA LEU A 54 29.35 -22.08 3.95
C LEU A 54 29.94 -22.15 2.52
N ARG A 55 30.28 -21.01 1.92
CA ARG A 55 30.77 -20.92 0.52
C ARG A 55 31.92 -21.89 0.18
N PRO A 56 33.01 -22.03 0.98
CA PRO A 56 34.09 -22.97 0.67
C PRO A 56 33.60 -24.42 0.59
N THR A 57 32.70 -24.82 1.50
CA THR A 57 32.12 -26.16 1.53
C THR A 57 31.27 -26.43 0.29
N LEU A 58 30.42 -25.47 -0.11
CA LEU A 58 29.61 -25.61 -1.33
C LEU A 58 30.46 -25.67 -2.60
N HIS A 59 31.54 -24.88 -2.65
CA HIS A 59 32.47 -24.89 -3.77
C HIS A 59 33.21 -26.23 -3.88
N ALA A 60 33.72 -26.75 -2.75
CA ALA A 60 34.36 -28.06 -2.70
C ALA A 60 33.37 -29.18 -3.06
N LEU A 61 32.13 -29.12 -2.56
CA LEU A 61 31.06 -30.05 -2.92
C LEU A 61 30.80 -30.06 -4.43
N SER A 62 30.68 -28.87 -5.05
CA SER A 62 30.47 -28.75 -6.50
C SER A 62 31.61 -29.38 -7.30
N ILE A 63 32.87 -29.17 -6.90
CA ILE A 63 34.02 -29.81 -7.54
C ILE A 63 33.97 -31.33 -7.37
N THR A 64 33.70 -31.81 -6.15
CA THR A 64 33.65 -33.25 -5.84
C THR A 64 32.55 -33.98 -6.58
N LEU A 65 31.38 -33.35 -6.77
CA LEU A 65 30.25 -33.96 -7.47
C LEU A 65 30.41 -33.89 -9.00
N GLY A 66 31.22 -32.95 -9.50
CA GLY A 66 31.55 -32.82 -10.91
C GLY A 66 30.54 -32.00 -11.71
N PRO A 67 30.81 -31.78 -13.02
CA PRO A 67 30.08 -30.84 -13.86
C PRO A 67 28.62 -31.24 -14.15
N ASP A 68 28.27 -32.52 -14.00
CA ASP A 68 26.89 -33.01 -14.17
C ASP A 68 25.98 -32.71 -12.96
N THR A 69 26.52 -32.07 -11.92
CA THR A 69 25.76 -31.70 -10.73
C THR A 69 25.81 -30.19 -10.49
N GLN A 70 24.63 -29.57 -10.49
CA GLN A 70 24.48 -28.19 -10.06
C GLN A 70 24.11 -28.11 -8.59
N VAL A 71 24.93 -27.40 -7.81
CA VAL A 71 24.64 -27.03 -6.42
C VAL A 71 24.00 -25.64 -6.39
N VAL A 72 22.82 -25.51 -5.80
CA VAL A 72 22.12 -24.23 -5.60
C VAL A 72 21.71 -24.13 -4.14
N ALA A 73 22.01 -23.01 -3.48
CA ALA A 73 21.72 -22.84 -2.06
C ALA A 73 20.92 -21.55 -1.81
N TYR A 74 19.88 -21.66 -0.98
CA TYR A 74 19.22 -20.54 -0.34
C TYR A 74 19.42 -20.66 1.16
N LEU A 75 20.47 -19.99 1.68
CA LEU A 75 20.97 -20.23 3.03
C LEU A 75 21.21 -21.73 3.26
N ASP A 76 20.53 -22.34 4.24
CA ASP A 76 20.63 -23.75 4.62
C ASP A 76 19.82 -24.70 3.71
N ASP A 77 18.89 -24.18 2.92
CA ASP A 77 18.16 -24.96 1.90
C ASP A 77 19.05 -25.16 0.66
N ILE A 78 19.75 -26.31 0.61
CA ILE A 78 20.66 -26.69 -0.48
C ILE A 78 19.98 -27.72 -1.40
N TYR A 79 19.97 -27.43 -2.69
CA TYR A 79 19.45 -28.28 -3.76
C TYR A 79 20.59 -28.76 -4.65
N LEU A 80 20.61 -30.07 -4.93
CA LEU A 80 21.55 -30.72 -5.83
C LEU A 80 20.77 -31.23 -7.05
N PHE A 81 20.94 -30.59 -8.20
CA PHE A 81 20.38 -31.04 -9.46
C PHE A 81 21.42 -31.88 -10.18
N SER A 82 21.20 -33.19 -10.30
CA SER A 82 22.20 -34.12 -10.83
C SER A 82 21.58 -35.19 -11.72
N ARG A 83 22.36 -35.69 -12.68
CA ARG A 83 22.09 -36.91 -13.45
C ARG A 83 22.76 -38.15 -12.85
N ASP A 84 23.57 -37.98 -11.81
CA ASP A 84 24.30 -39.06 -11.16
C ASP A 84 23.37 -39.90 -10.26
N PRO A 85 23.18 -41.21 -10.54
CA PRO A 85 22.36 -42.07 -9.68
C PRO A 85 22.96 -42.25 -8.28
N ASN A 86 24.27 -42.04 -8.11
CA ASN A 86 25.00 -42.20 -6.85
C ASN A 86 25.17 -40.88 -6.07
N ILE A 87 24.42 -39.84 -6.46
CA ILE A 87 24.55 -38.48 -5.90
C ILE A 87 24.46 -38.44 -4.37
N MET A 88 23.54 -39.22 -3.77
CA MET A 88 23.41 -39.26 -2.32
C MET A 88 24.63 -39.87 -1.64
N GLN A 89 25.12 -41.00 -2.13
CA GLN A 89 26.29 -41.68 -1.55
C GLN A 89 27.52 -40.78 -1.62
N ARG A 90 27.75 -40.14 -2.77
CA ARG A 90 28.88 -39.20 -2.95
C ARG A 90 28.75 -37.97 -2.05
N THR A 91 27.54 -37.44 -1.90
CA THR A 91 27.27 -36.29 -1.01
C THR A 91 27.49 -36.66 0.45
N GLN A 92 27.01 -37.82 0.89
CA GLN A 92 27.22 -38.32 2.25
C GLN A 92 28.70 -38.59 2.53
N ALA A 93 29.41 -39.24 1.60
CA ALA A 93 30.84 -39.47 1.71
C ALA A 93 31.64 -38.16 1.82
N PHE A 94 31.25 -37.13 1.05
CA PHE A 94 31.88 -35.81 1.14
C PHE A 94 31.62 -35.11 2.48
N LEU A 95 30.47 -35.35 3.13
CA LEU A 95 30.09 -34.68 4.38
C LEU A 95 30.49 -35.45 5.64
N ALA A 96 30.92 -36.70 5.51
CA ALA A 96 31.25 -37.58 6.65
C ALA A 96 32.35 -37.03 7.57
N ASP A 97 33.29 -36.25 7.04
CA ASP A 97 34.39 -35.61 7.76
C ASP A 97 34.14 -34.13 8.08
N LYS A 98 32.90 -33.64 7.89
CA LYS A 98 32.54 -32.20 8.00
C LYS A 98 31.45 -31.91 9.02
N GLU A 99 31.12 -32.86 9.90
CA GLU A 99 30.06 -32.68 10.91
C GLU A 99 30.31 -31.48 11.84
N ASP A 100 31.59 -31.18 12.14
CA ASP A 100 31.98 -30.02 12.96
C ASP A 100 31.73 -28.67 12.26
N VAL A 101 31.59 -28.70 10.93
CA VAL A 101 31.33 -27.51 10.10
C VAL A 101 29.83 -27.41 9.79
N ILE A 102 29.25 -28.49 9.26
CA ILE A 102 27.82 -28.60 8.94
C ILE A 102 27.31 -30.00 9.24
N LYS A 103 26.19 -30.04 9.95
CA LYS A 103 25.45 -31.26 10.22
C LYS A 103 24.20 -31.34 9.35
N LEU A 104 24.08 -32.40 8.57
CA LEU A 104 22.89 -32.69 7.79
C LEU A 104 21.71 -33.08 8.69
N ASN A 105 20.53 -32.55 8.37
CA ASN A 105 19.29 -33.05 8.94
C ASN A 105 18.70 -34.13 8.04
N HIS A 106 19.08 -35.39 8.29
CA HIS A 106 18.64 -36.54 7.48
C HIS A 106 17.12 -36.63 7.33
N ASN A 107 16.34 -36.22 8.33
CA ASN A 107 14.88 -36.26 8.28
C ASN A 107 14.27 -35.22 7.31
N LYS A 108 15.02 -34.16 7.00
CA LYS A 108 14.60 -33.11 6.06
C LYS A 108 15.15 -33.33 4.65
N CYS A 109 16.23 -34.11 4.51
CA CYS A 109 16.85 -34.40 3.23
C CYS A 109 16.07 -35.46 2.45
N LYS A 110 15.88 -35.24 1.15
CA LYS A 110 15.12 -36.13 0.27
C LYS A 110 15.80 -36.21 -1.09
N LEU A 111 15.84 -37.41 -1.65
CA LEU A 111 16.09 -37.62 -3.07
C LEU A 111 14.73 -37.71 -3.76
N ILE A 112 14.53 -36.91 -4.80
CA ILE A 112 13.31 -36.88 -5.58
C ILE A 112 13.71 -36.76 -7.04
N THR A 113 13.18 -37.66 -7.87
CA THR A 113 13.39 -37.62 -9.32
C THR A 113 12.53 -36.54 -9.97
N PHE A 114 12.94 -36.06 -11.14
CA PHE A 114 12.11 -35.14 -11.93
C PHE A 114 10.76 -35.74 -12.30
N THR A 115 10.69 -37.05 -12.53
CA THR A 115 9.45 -37.80 -12.81
C THR A 115 8.52 -37.75 -11.61
N GLU A 116 9.00 -38.10 -10.40
CA GLU A 116 8.18 -38.00 -9.19
C GLU A 116 7.72 -36.58 -8.91
N MET A 117 8.56 -35.57 -9.17
CA MET A 117 8.16 -34.17 -9.06
C MET A 117 7.09 -33.78 -10.09
N ALA A 118 7.17 -34.31 -11.32
CA ALA A 118 6.17 -34.07 -12.37
C ALA A 118 4.84 -34.80 -12.09
N GLU A 119 4.87 -35.94 -11.39
CA GLU A 119 3.69 -36.77 -11.08
C GLU A 119 3.02 -36.40 -9.75
N ASN A 120 3.81 -36.07 -8.72
CA ASN A 120 3.32 -35.87 -7.35
C ASN A 120 3.44 -34.41 -6.89
N GLY A 121 4.32 -33.64 -7.52
CA GLY A 121 4.66 -32.28 -7.11
C GLY A 121 5.67 -32.24 -5.95
N PHE A 122 6.34 -31.11 -5.82
CA PHE A 122 7.35 -30.86 -4.81
C PHE A 122 7.24 -29.44 -4.25
N LYS A 123 7.17 -29.35 -2.91
CA LYS A 123 7.16 -28.07 -2.21
C LYS A 123 8.60 -27.58 -2.04
N MET A 124 8.91 -26.43 -2.64
CA MET A 124 10.24 -25.86 -2.66
C MET A 124 10.18 -24.37 -2.34
N LEU A 125 11.00 -23.88 -1.41
CA LEU A 125 11.10 -22.46 -1.02
C LEU A 125 9.74 -21.74 -0.84
N GLY A 126 8.78 -22.44 -0.23
CA GLY A 126 7.45 -21.89 0.05
C GLY A 126 6.46 -21.85 -1.14
N THR A 127 6.81 -22.44 -2.28
CA THR A 127 5.94 -22.64 -3.46
C THR A 127 5.74 -24.14 -3.76
N MET A 128 4.93 -24.47 -4.78
CA MET A 128 4.69 -25.82 -5.27
C MET A 128 5.04 -25.93 -6.76
N VAL A 129 5.90 -26.89 -7.09
CA VAL A 129 6.27 -27.24 -8.47
C VAL A 129 5.64 -28.59 -8.81
N GLY A 130 5.24 -28.80 -10.07
CA GLY A 130 4.72 -30.08 -10.55
C GLY A 130 3.32 -29.98 -11.17
N PRO A 131 2.52 -31.07 -11.13
CA PRO A 131 1.30 -31.18 -11.89
C PRO A 131 0.20 -30.29 -11.30
N LYS A 132 -0.82 -30.01 -12.13
CA LYS A 132 -1.97 -29.17 -11.77
C LYS A 132 -2.58 -29.58 -10.43
N LYS A 133 -2.85 -30.87 -10.22
CA LYS A 133 -3.48 -31.40 -9.00
C LYS A 133 -2.70 -31.04 -7.72
N ALA A 134 -1.37 -31.12 -7.75
CA ALA A 134 -0.53 -30.79 -6.60
C ALA A 134 -0.51 -29.28 -6.32
N ARG A 135 -0.34 -28.47 -7.37
CA ARG A 135 -0.38 -27.00 -7.28
C ARG A 135 -1.75 -26.49 -6.81
N GLU A 136 -2.82 -27.11 -7.30
CA GLU A 136 -4.20 -26.85 -6.92
C GLU A 136 -4.44 -27.12 -5.43
N GLY A 137 -4.12 -28.33 -4.95
CA GLY A 137 -4.27 -28.67 -3.53
C GLY A 137 -3.47 -27.73 -2.61
N PHE A 138 -2.26 -27.36 -3.04
CA PHE A 138 -1.43 -26.41 -2.32
C PHE A 138 -2.05 -25.01 -2.27
N LEU A 139 -2.46 -24.47 -3.43
CA LEU A 139 -3.04 -23.13 -3.51
C LEU A 139 -4.38 -23.05 -2.78
N LYS A 140 -5.23 -24.07 -2.93
CA LYS A 140 -6.50 -24.21 -2.21
C LYS A 140 -6.31 -24.09 -0.70
N ALA A 141 -5.39 -24.87 -0.13
CA ALA A 141 -5.09 -24.81 1.30
C ALA A 141 -4.58 -23.43 1.75
N LYS A 142 -3.83 -22.73 0.91
CA LYS A 142 -3.36 -21.37 1.18
C LYS A 142 -4.50 -20.35 1.15
N VAL A 143 -5.37 -20.40 0.15
CA VAL A 143 -6.55 -19.53 0.05
C VAL A 143 -7.51 -19.77 1.22
N GLU A 144 -7.78 -21.03 1.58
CA GLU A 144 -8.62 -21.38 2.74
C GLU A 144 -8.02 -20.90 4.06
N ASN A 145 -6.69 -20.89 4.19
CA ASN A 145 -6.04 -20.31 5.35
C ASN A 145 -6.25 -18.79 5.44
N GLU A 146 -6.15 -18.07 4.33
CA GLU A 146 -6.41 -16.63 4.32
C GLU A 146 -7.89 -16.31 4.53
N ALA A 147 -8.81 -17.07 3.94
CA ALA A 147 -10.25 -16.94 4.17
C ALA A 147 -10.59 -17.10 5.67
N ARG A 148 -9.97 -18.06 6.37
CA ARG A 148 -10.12 -18.21 7.83
C ARG A 148 -9.61 -17.00 8.61
N LYS A 149 -8.57 -16.31 8.14
CA LYS A 149 -8.09 -15.07 8.75
C LYS A 149 -9.07 -13.92 8.50
N ILE A 150 -9.61 -13.80 7.29
CA ILE A 150 -10.63 -12.80 6.94
C ILE A 150 -11.86 -12.96 7.84
N ALA A 151 -12.34 -14.19 8.04
CA ALA A 151 -13.49 -14.46 8.90
C ALA A 151 -13.32 -13.98 10.35
N ARG A 152 -12.08 -13.88 10.85
CA ARG A 152 -11.76 -13.36 12.19
C ARG A 152 -11.73 -11.84 12.27
N LEU A 153 -11.75 -11.13 11.14
CA LEU A 153 -11.75 -9.66 11.12
C LEU A 153 -13.08 -9.07 11.58
N LYS A 154 -14.16 -9.86 11.58
CA LYS A 154 -15.49 -9.42 12.02
C LYS A 154 -15.55 -8.92 13.46
N ASP A 155 -14.68 -9.43 14.32
CA ASP A 155 -14.63 -9.10 15.75
C ASP A 155 -13.82 -7.82 16.02
N LEU A 156 -13.21 -7.23 14.99
CA LEU A 156 -12.39 -6.04 15.09
C LEU A 156 -13.17 -4.78 14.66
N PRO A 157 -12.83 -3.60 15.22
CA PRO A 157 -13.34 -2.34 14.68
C PRO A 157 -12.97 -2.21 13.19
N HIS A 158 -13.87 -1.69 12.36
CA HIS A 158 -13.75 -1.72 10.90
C HIS A 158 -12.46 -1.07 10.39
N GLN A 159 -11.98 -0.02 11.06
CA GLN A 159 -10.71 0.61 10.68
C GLN A 159 -9.53 -0.35 10.82
N HIS A 160 -9.49 -1.17 11.88
CA HIS A 160 -8.44 -2.17 12.10
C HIS A 160 -8.58 -3.33 11.11
N ALA A 161 -9.82 -3.81 10.90
CA ALA A 161 -10.12 -4.85 9.92
C ALA A 161 -9.65 -4.44 8.52
N LEU A 162 -9.99 -3.23 8.06
CA LEU A 162 -9.59 -2.70 6.76
C LEU A 162 -8.06 -2.57 6.62
N LEU A 163 -7.36 -2.12 7.67
CA LEU A 163 -5.89 -2.04 7.67
C LEU A 163 -5.25 -3.43 7.56
N LEU A 164 -5.71 -4.41 8.34
CA LEU A 164 -5.21 -5.79 8.28
C LEU A 164 -5.50 -6.44 6.94
N LEU A 165 -6.68 -6.16 6.35
CA LEU A 165 -7.05 -6.65 5.04
C LEU A 165 -6.06 -6.17 3.96
N ARG A 166 -5.76 -4.86 3.94
CA ARG A 166 -4.88 -4.21 2.94
C ARG A 166 -3.39 -4.51 3.13
N PHE A 167 -2.92 -4.43 4.37
CA PHE A 167 -1.48 -4.48 4.67
C PHE A 167 -0.97 -5.84 5.13
N CYS A 168 -1.86 -6.76 5.52
CA CYS A 168 -1.45 -8.09 5.98
C CYS A 168 -2.04 -9.20 5.09
N VAL A 169 -3.36 -9.40 5.09
CA VAL A 169 -4.00 -10.54 4.42
C VAL A 169 -3.69 -10.55 2.92
N GLN A 170 -3.90 -9.42 2.23
CA GLN A 170 -3.58 -9.30 0.81
C GLN A 170 -2.10 -9.56 0.51
N GLN A 171 -1.18 -9.24 1.43
CA GLN A 171 0.26 -9.39 1.20
C GLN A 171 0.74 -10.84 1.38
N ASN A 172 0.03 -11.66 2.17
CA ASN A 172 0.46 -13.01 2.55
C ASN A 172 0.63 -13.99 1.38
N LEU A 173 -0.13 -13.80 0.29
CA LEU A 173 -0.06 -14.67 -0.90
C LEU A 173 0.68 -14.02 -2.07
N ARG A 174 1.23 -12.82 -1.89
CA ARG A 174 1.88 -12.06 -2.97
C ARG A 174 3.13 -12.73 -3.52
N HIS A 175 3.85 -13.52 -2.71
CA HIS A 175 4.98 -14.30 -3.21
C HIS A 175 4.50 -15.42 -4.13
N LEU A 176 3.37 -16.08 -3.85
CA LEU A 176 2.80 -17.11 -4.71
C LEU A 176 2.40 -16.58 -6.09
N GLN A 177 1.92 -15.34 -6.17
CA GLN A 177 1.68 -14.68 -7.46
C GLN A 177 2.93 -14.59 -8.34
N ARG A 178 4.13 -14.61 -7.74
CA ARG A 178 5.41 -14.56 -8.45
C ARG A 178 6.01 -15.95 -8.67
N SER A 179 5.81 -16.88 -7.74
CA SER A 179 6.54 -18.14 -7.68
C SER A 179 5.73 -19.37 -8.05
N LEU A 180 4.39 -19.29 -8.05
CA LEU A 180 3.52 -20.42 -8.39
C LEU A 180 3.04 -20.24 -9.82
N LYS A 181 3.32 -21.21 -10.69
CA LYS A 181 2.65 -21.30 -11.99
C LYS A 181 1.16 -21.53 -11.73
N SER A 182 0.31 -20.57 -12.09
CA SER A 182 -1.13 -20.59 -11.76
C SER A 182 -2.00 -20.12 -12.93
N ASP A 183 -1.51 -20.22 -14.15
CA ASP A 183 -2.23 -19.93 -15.40
C ASP A 183 -3.51 -20.77 -15.56
N ASP A 184 -3.49 -21.99 -15.03
CA ASP A 184 -4.59 -22.96 -15.02
C ASP A 184 -5.33 -23.05 -13.67
N LEU A 185 -5.08 -22.11 -12.74
CA LEU A 185 -5.65 -22.10 -11.37
C LEU A 185 -6.35 -20.76 -11.03
N LYS A 186 -6.84 -20.05 -12.05
CA LYS A 186 -7.46 -18.73 -11.93
C LYS A 186 -8.58 -18.68 -10.90
N ASP A 187 -9.43 -19.70 -10.83
CA ASP A 187 -10.62 -19.77 -9.96
C ASP A 187 -10.27 -19.60 -8.46
N TYR A 188 -9.07 -20.00 -8.05
CA TYR A 188 -8.60 -19.84 -6.67
C TYR A 188 -8.24 -18.38 -6.35
N TRP A 189 -7.71 -17.65 -7.33
CA TRP A 189 -7.48 -16.21 -7.21
C TRP A 189 -8.80 -15.44 -7.25
N GLU A 190 -9.75 -15.86 -8.07
CA GLU A 190 -11.09 -15.26 -8.11
C GLU A 190 -11.83 -15.48 -6.79
N LYS A 191 -11.69 -16.65 -6.17
CA LYS A 191 -12.20 -16.92 -4.82
C LYS A 191 -11.58 -15.97 -3.79
N MET A 192 -10.26 -15.78 -3.82
CA MET A 192 -9.60 -14.84 -2.90
C MET A 192 -10.08 -13.39 -3.11
N ASP A 193 -10.21 -12.95 -4.36
CA ASP A 193 -10.79 -11.63 -4.72
C ASP A 193 -12.24 -11.49 -4.24
N GLN A 194 -13.01 -12.57 -4.27
CA GLN A 194 -14.37 -12.60 -3.74
C GLN A 194 -14.39 -12.50 -2.20
N GLU A 195 -13.51 -13.22 -1.48
CA GLU A 195 -13.41 -13.10 -0.02
C GLU A 195 -13.03 -11.68 0.42
N LEU A 196 -12.09 -11.04 -0.29
CA LEU A 196 -11.74 -9.64 -0.04
C LEU A 196 -12.94 -8.71 -0.24
N TRP A 197 -13.70 -8.92 -1.32
CA TRP A 197 -14.87 -8.10 -1.62
C TRP A 197 -16.02 -8.32 -0.62
N ASN A 198 -16.28 -9.57 -0.22
CA ASN A 198 -17.28 -9.91 0.80
C ASN A 198 -17.00 -9.17 2.11
N GLU A 199 -15.74 -9.11 2.52
CA GLU A 199 -15.33 -8.41 3.74
C GLU A 199 -15.51 -6.88 3.64
N VAL A 200 -15.26 -6.30 2.46
CA VAL A 200 -15.59 -4.89 2.19
C VAL A 200 -17.10 -4.65 2.26
N GLN A 201 -17.92 -5.53 1.66
CA GLN A 201 -19.37 -5.42 1.71
C GLN A 201 -19.89 -5.51 3.15
N ARG A 202 -19.33 -6.41 3.97
CA ARG A 202 -19.65 -6.54 5.40
C ARG A 202 -19.35 -5.24 6.15
N MET A 203 -18.14 -4.69 5.99
CA MET A 203 -17.73 -3.45 6.68
C MET A 203 -18.50 -2.21 6.20
N ARG A 204 -19.09 -2.25 5.01
CA ARG A 204 -19.91 -1.17 4.46
C ARG A 204 -21.28 -1.04 5.14
N THR A 205 -21.75 -2.09 5.85
CA THR A 205 -22.98 -2.09 6.68
C THR A 205 -24.21 -1.53 5.98
N ARG A 206 -24.48 -1.98 4.74
CA ARG A 206 -25.64 -1.52 3.96
C ARG A 206 -26.92 -2.20 4.45
N GLN A 207 -28.01 -1.44 4.54
CA GLN A 207 -29.33 -1.97 4.93
C GLN A 207 -30.02 -2.78 3.82
N THR A 208 -29.79 -2.40 2.55
CA THR A 208 -30.39 -3.04 1.37
C THR A 208 -29.32 -3.68 0.49
N GLU A 209 -29.66 -4.79 -0.18
CA GLU A 209 -28.77 -5.35 -1.18
C GLU A 209 -28.60 -4.38 -2.36
N GLY A 210 -27.36 -4.24 -2.83
CA GLY A 210 -27.07 -3.44 -4.02
C GLY A 210 -27.44 -4.16 -5.29
N SER A 211 -27.69 -3.40 -6.37
CA SER A 211 -27.88 -4.01 -7.68
C SER A 211 -26.62 -4.76 -8.12
N GLU A 212 -26.77 -5.71 -9.04
CA GLU A 212 -25.63 -6.46 -9.58
C GLU A 212 -24.59 -5.51 -10.20
N ALA A 213 -25.05 -4.49 -10.93
CA ALA A 213 -24.20 -3.46 -11.52
C ALA A 213 -23.40 -2.66 -10.46
N GLU A 214 -24.03 -2.29 -9.34
CA GLU A 214 -23.35 -1.63 -8.21
C GLU A 214 -22.31 -2.55 -7.57
N ASN A 215 -22.63 -3.83 -7.37
CA ASN A 215 -21.71 -4.79 -6.78
C ASN A 215 -20.51 -5.05 -7.70
N MET A 216 -20.74 -5.17 -9.01
CA MET A 216 -19.67 -5.29 -10.02
C MET A 216 -18.75 -4.06 -10.02
N LEU A 217 -19.32 -2.85 -10.01
CA LEU A 217 -18.54 -1.61 -9.94
C LEU A 217 -17.75 -1.52 -8.62
N GLY A 218 -18.41 -1.81 -7.49
CA GLY A 218 -17.79 -1.79 -6.17
C GLY A 218 -16.62 -2.77 -6.05
N LYS A 219 -16.76 -3.98 -6.63
CA LYS A 219 -15.68 -4.96 -6.71
C LYS A 219 -14.51 -4.41 -7.54
N LYS A 220 -14.77 -3.84 -8.73
CA LYS A 220 -13.72 -3.20 -9.56
C LYS A 220 -13.00 -2.07 -8.82
N LEU A 221 -13.73 -1.19 -8.14
CA LEU A 221 -13.18 -0.08 -7.37
C LEU A 221 -12.38 -0.56 -6.15
N SER A 222 -12.78 -1.67 -5.52
CA SER A 222 -12.03 -2.24 -4.39
C SER A 222 -10.64 -2.72 -4.83
N HIS A 223 -10.58 -3.38 -5.99
CA HIS A 223 -9.33 -3.88 -6.57
C HIS A 223 -8.45 -2.81 -7.22
N LEU A 224 -9.01 -1.64 -7.52
CA LEU A 224 -8.24 -0.53 -8.06
C LEU A 224 -7.30 0.09 -6.99
N PRO A 225 -6.04 0.44 -7.32
CA PRO A 225 -5.14 1.08 -6.36
C PRO A 225 -5.70 2.40 -5.80
N ALA A 226 -5.38 2.68 -4.54
CA ALA A 226 -5.87 3.90 -3.86
C ALA A 226 -5.45 5.21 -4.54
N ARG A 227 -4.32 5.22 -5.27
CA ARG A 227 -3.87 6.37 -6.08
C ARG A 227 -4.73 6.63 -7.33
N PHE A 228 -5.57 5.69 -7.72
CA PHE A 228 -6.53 5.82 -8.82
C PHE A 228 -7.98 5.95 -8.30
N GLY A 229 -8.15 6.05 -6.97
CA GLY A 229 -9.44 6.27 -6.31
C GLY A 229 -10.07 5.03 -5.67
N GLY A 230 -9.49 3.84 -5.85
CA GLY A 230 -9.99 2.57 -5.30
C GLY A 230 -9.57 2.27 -3.86
N LEU A 231 -9.79 1.05 -3.36
CA LEU A 231 -9.36 0.68 -1.98
C LEU A 231 -7.91 0.19 -1.91
N GLY A 232 -7.33 -0.24 -3.03
CA GLY A 232 -6.00 -0.86 -3.05
C GLY A 232 -5.99 -2.32 -2.59
N LEU A 233 -7.15 -2.97 -2.55
CA LEU A 233 -7.30 -4.41 -2.34
C LEU A 233 -7.03 -5.16 -3.65
N LEU A 234 -5.79 -5.09 -4.13
CA LEU A 234 -5.47 -5.39 -5.54
C LEU A 234 -5.83 -6.83 -5.94
N SER A 235 -6.43 -6.99 -7.13
CA SER A 235 -6.90 -8.30 -7.63
C SER A 235 -5.77 -9.31 -7.76
N PHE A 236 -5.94 -10.45 -7.10
CA PHE A 236 -5.08 -11.60 -7.27
C PHE A 236 -5.13 -12.12 -8.69
N THR A 237 -6.34 -12.17 -9.25
CA THR A 237 -6.63 -12.65 -10.60
C THR A 237 -5.90 -11.84 -11.66
N ASP A 238 -5.93 -10.51 -11.56
CA ASP A 238 -5.30 -9.63 -12.53
C ASP A 238 -3.76 -9.57 -12.35
N ILE A 239 -3.28 -9.62 -11.10
CA ILE A 239 -1.86 -9.44 -10.79
C ILE A 239 -1.06 -10.73 -10.99
N ALA A 240 -1.57 -11.90 -10.63
CA ALA A 240 -0.84 -13.16 -10.71
C ALA A 240 -0.14 -13.40 -12.06
N PRO A 241 -0.81 -13.25 -13.22
CA PRO A 241 -0.13 -13.47 -14.51
C PRO A 241 1.00 -12.46 -14.76
N LEU A 242 0.82 -11.20 -14.38
CA LEU A 242 1.84 -10.15 -14.56
C LEU A 242 3.02 -10.33 -13.60
N ALA A 243 2.74 -10.70 -12.35
CA ALA A 243 3.73 -10.94 -11.33
C ALA A 243 4.59 -12.18 -11.66
N TYR A 244 3.95 -13.26 -12.11
CA TYR A 244 4.64 -14.47 -12.56
C TYR A 244 5.49 -14.18 -13.80
N LYS A 245 4.94 -13.48 -14.81
CA LYS A 245 5.68 -13.09 -16.01
C LYS A 245 6.95 -12.29 -15.70
N ALA A 246 6.85 -11.28 -14.84
CA ALA A 246 8.00 -10.49 -14.41
C ALA A 246 9.04 -11.33 -13.65
N ALA A 247 8.57 -12.23 -12.77
CA ALA A 247 9.44 -13.10 -11.99
C ALA A 247 10.18 -14.11 -12.86
N VAL A 248 9.51 -14.74 -13.83
CA VAL A 248 10.11 -15.66 -14.81
C VAL A 248 11.16 -14.93 -15.63
N ALA A 249 10.82 -13.79 -16.24
CA ALA A 249 11.77 -13.08 -17.10
C ALA A 249 13.01 -12.59 -16.33
N GLN A 250 12.86 -12.21 -15.05
CA GLN A 250 14.01 -11.85 -14.20
C GLN A 250 14.82 -13.09 -13.80
N SER A 251 14.15 -14.22 -13.54
CA SER A 251 14.81 -15.48 -13.19
C SER A 251 15.58 -16.04 -14.38
N ASP A 252 15.00 -16.04 -15.58
CA ASP A 252 15.64 -16.54 -16.81
C ASP A 252 16.96 -15.82 -17.08
N LYS A 253 16.98 -14.48 -16.93
CA LYS A 253 18.22 -13.69 -17.05
C LYS A 253 19.27 -14.09 -16.02
N HIS A 254 18.86 -14.38 -14.78
CA HIS A 254 19.79 -14.79 -13.72
C HIS A 254 20.30 -16.22 -13.91
N LEU A 255 19.40 -17.14 -14.29
CA LEU A 255 19.70 -18.53 -14.55
C LEU A 255 20.56 -18.69 -15.81
N ALA A 256 20.37 -17.88 -16.84
CA ALA A 256 21.23 -17.87 -18.02
C ALA A 256 22.70 -17.62 -17.66
N ASN A 257 22.97 -16.67 -16.76
CA ASN A 257 24.32 -16.43 -16.26
C ASN A 257 24.85 -17.59 -15.42
N ILE A 258 24.01 -18.24 -14.62
CA ILE A 258 24.41 -19.39 -13.78
C ILE A 258 24.73 -20.61 -14.65
N PHE A 259 23.95 -20.83 -15.70
CA PHE A 259 24.05 -21.99 -16.58
C PHE A 259 24.86 -21.72 -17.86
N ASN A 260 25.49 -20.56 -17.98
CA ASN A 260 26.22 -20.10 -19.18
C ASN A 260 25.40 -20.31 -20.48
N LEU A 261 24.10 -20.01 -20.43
CA LEU A 261 23.23 -20.07 -21.59
C LEU A 261 23.41 -18.80 -22.42
N ASP A 262 23.58 -18.96 -23.73
CA ASP A 262 23.74 -17.84 -24.65
C ASP A 262 22.40 -17.13 -24.85
N THR A 263 22.12 -16.13 -24.01
CA THR A 263 20.97 -15.24 -24.18
C THR A 263 21.43 -14.01 -24.93
N SER A 264 21.20 -13.98 -26.24
CA SER A 264 21.49 -12.84 -27.11
C SER A 264 20.62 -11.60 -26.83
N ASP A 265 19.68 -11.70 -25.90
CA ASP A 265 18.69 -10.65 -25.62
C ASP A 265 19.13 -9.75 -24.45
N ASN A 266 19.69 -8.59 -24.80
CA ASN A 266 20.04 -7.53 -23.86
C ASN A 266 18.84 -6.62 -23.50
N THR A 267 17.61 -6.96 -23.88
CA THR A 267 16.45 -6.12 -23.58
C THR A 267 16.21 -5.99 -22.07
N PRO A 268 15.81 -4.79 -21.59
CA PRO A 268 15.41 -4.61 -20.20
C PRO A 268 14.18 -5.46 -19.87
N THR A 269 14.33 -6.34 -18.88
CA THR A 269 13.21 -7.12 -18.38
C THR A 269 12.20 -6.22 -17.66
N PRO A 270 10.92 -6.19 -18.08
CA PRO A 270 9.94 -5.34 -17.44
C PRO A 270 9.68 -5.80 -16.00
N THR A 271 9.70 -4.85 -15.08
CA THR A 271 9.36 -5.08 -13.67
C THR A 271 7.87 -5.36 -13.51
N GLN A 272 7.49 -6.06 -12.45
CA GLN A 272 6.07 -6.23 -12.07
C GLN A 272 5.34 -4.87 -11.99
N ARG A 273 6.04 -3.82 -11.52
CA ARG A 273 5.47 -2.48 -11.38
C ARG A 273 5.12 -1.86 -12.72
N GLU A 274 5.96 -2.03 -13.74
CA GLU A 274 5.73 -1.53 -15.10
C GLU A 274 4.58 -2.27 -15.77
N LEU A 275 4.58 -3.62 -15.69
CA LEU A 275 3.50 -4.43 -16.26
C LEU A 275 2.13 -4.07 -15.64
N CYS A 276 2.08 -3.90 -14.32
CA CYS A 276 0.83 -3.51 -13.66
C CYS A 276 0.44 -2.04 -13.90
N ALA A 277 1.37 -1.15 -14.29
CA ALA A 277 1.04 0.26 -14.52
C ALA A 277 0.02 0.42 -15.66
N SER A 278 0.29 -0.21 -16.81
CA SER A 278 -0.60 -0.20 -17.97
C SER A 278 -1.97 -0.82 -17.67
N LEU A 279 -2.00 -1.89 -16.88
CA LEU A 279 -3.24 -2.51 -16.42
C LEU A 279 -4.10 -1.49 -15.62
N TRP A 280 -3.49 -0.79 -14.66
CA TRP A 280 -4.23 0.14 -13.81
C TRP A 280 -4.73 1.36 -14.57
N ASP A 281 -3.94 1.88 -15.52
CA ASP A 281 -4.36 3.00 -16.36
C ASP A 281 -5.55 2.61 -17.25
N LEU A 282 -5.52 1.40 -17.82
CA LEU A 282 -6.64 0.86 -18.60
C LEU A 282 -7.89 0.68 -17.72
N GLN A 283 -7.76 0.02 -16.56
CA GLN A 283 -8.88 -0.20 -15.65
C GLN A 283 -9.51 1.11 -15.18
N GLN A 284 -8.69 2.11 -14.80
CA GLN A 284 -9.22 3.41 -14.40
C GLN A 284 -9.97 4.09 -15.56
N THR A 285 -9.43 4.01 -16.78
CA THR A 285 -10.05 4.59 -17.96
C THR A 285 -11.40 3.96 -18.25
N THR A 286 -11.47 2.62 -18.29
CA THR A 286 -12.72 1.88 -18.50
C THR A 286 -13.76 2.18 -17.43
N ILE A 287 -13.35 2.25 -16.15
CA ILE A 287 -14.25 2.64 -15.06
C ILE A 287 -14.78 4.05 -15.32
N LEU A 288 -13.90 5.04 -15.54
CA LEU A 288 -14.30 6.43 -15.74
C LEU A 288 -15.26 6.61 -16.93
N GLU A 289 -15.05 5.89 -18.02
CA GLU A 289 -15.92 5.94 -19.20
C GLU A 289 -17.36 5.53 -18.87
N GLY A 290 -17.54 4.49 -18.05
CA GLY A 290 -18.85 4.00 -17.59
C GLY A 290 -19.50 4.84 -16.47
N LEU A 291 -18.82 5.82 -15.89
CA LEU A 291 -19.35 6.65 -14.80
C LEU A 291 -20.02 7.93 -15.30
N ASN A 292 -21.01 8.42 -14.54
CA ASN A 292 -21.58 9.75 -14.74
C ASN A 292 -20.67 10.86 -14.17
N ASP A 293 -21.00 12.12 -14.43
CA ASP A 293 -20.15 13.25 -14.03
C ASP A 293 -19.87 13.34 -12.51
N PRO A 294 -20.88 13.28 -11.62
CA PRO A 294 -20.67 13.23 -10.17
C PRO A 294 -19.75 12.09 -9.72
N GLN A 295 -19.94 10.89 -10.27
CA GLN A 295 -19.14 9.70 -9.95
C GLN A 295 -17.68 9.85 -10.42
N ARG A 296 -17.46 10.39 -11.63
CA ARG A 296 -16.11 10.68 -12.16
C ARG A 296 -15.38 11.66 -11.24
N LYS A 297 -16.05 12.76 -10.85
CA LYS A 297 -15.48 13.75 -9.92
C LYS A 297 -15.10 13.11 -8.59
N ARG A 298 -16.01 12.30 -8.01
CA ARG A 298 -15.75 11.63 -6.73
C ARG A 298 -14.59 10.66 -6.81
N LEU A 299 -14.48 9.88 -7.89
CA LEU A 299 -13.35 8.96 -8.09
C LEU A 299 -12.00 9.70 -8.14
N ILE A 300 -11.96 10.86 -8.81
CA ILE A 300 -10.76 11.71 -8.87
C ILE A 300 -10.44 12.36 -7.52
N GLU A 301 -11.45 12.80 -6.76
CA GLU A 301 -11.24 13.28 -5.39
C GLU A 301 -10.67 12.20 -4.49
N ASN A 302 -11.21 10.98 -4.60
CA ASN A 302 -10.74 9.80 -3.89
C ASN A 302 -9.26 9.49 -4.22
N ALA A 303 -8.81 9.75 -5.44
CA ALA A 303 -7.42 9.58 -5.84
C ALA A 303 -6.46 10.62 -5.24
N SER A 304 -6.98 11.74 -4.70
CA SER A 304 -6.19 12.86 -4.20
C SER A 304 -5.28 12.47 -3.02
N LYS A 305 -4.25 13.29 -2.77
CA LYS A 305 -3.29 13.04 -1.68
C LYS A 305 -3.94 13.04 -0.30
N ILE A 306 -4.99 13.82 -0.09
CA ILE A 306 -5.73 13.85 1.18
C ILE A 306 -6.83 12.80 1.16
N GLY A 307 -7.60 12.67 0.07
CA GLY A 307 -8.76 11.78 -0.03
C GLY A 307 -8.47 10.30 0.22
N LYS A 308 -7.26 9.82 -0.10
CA LYS A 308 -6.88 8.42 0.16
C LYS A 308 -6.22 8.16 1.51
N ARG A 309 -5.76 9.19 2.23
CA ARG A 309 -4.88 9.02 3.40
C ARG A 309 -5.53 8.28 4.56
N TRP A 310 -6.83 8.47 4.78
CA TRP A 310 -7.55 7.83 5.88
C TRP A 310 -7.48 6.29 5.83
N LEU A 311 -7.33 5.70 4.64
CA LEU A 311 -7.15 4.26 4.45
C LEU A 311 -5.88 3.73 5.11
N ASP A 312 -4.86 4.57 5.29
CA ASP A 312 -3.52 4.22 5.77
C ASP A 312 -3.28 4.68 7.23
N VAL A 313 -4.24 5.34 7.87
CA VAL A 313 -4.06 5.89 9.23
C VAL A 313 -4.23 4.81 10.29
N ILE A 314 -3.16 4.56 11.05
CA ILE A 314 -3.14 3.61 12.18
C ILE A 314 -3.82 4.24 13.43
N PRO A 315 -4.86 3.62 14.00
CA PRO A 315 -5.67 4.18 15.10
C PRO A 315 -5.09 4.01 16.53
N TYR A 316 -3.80 4.32 16.73
CA TYR A 316 -3.11 4.11 18.02
C TYR A 316 -3.52 5.09 19.15
N PHE A 317 -4.30 6.15 18.86
CA PHE A 317 -4.91 7.03 19.86
C PHE A 317 -6.24 7.62 19.36
N GLN A 318 -7.07 8.16 20.26
CA GLN A 318 -8.48 8.50 19.99
C GLN A 318 -8.70 9.44 18.78
N PRO A 319 -7.97 10.54 18.60
CA PRO A 319 -8.09 11.41 17.43
C PRO A 319 -7.87 10.73 16.07
N LEU A 320 -7.21 9.57 16.02
CA LEU A 320 -6.98 8.81 14.79
C LEU A 320 -8.00 7.68 14.55
N ARG A 321 -8.92 7.46 15.49
CA ARG A 321 -9.94 6.40 15.40
C ARG A 321 -11.16 6.88 14.62
N LEU A 322 -11.58 6.09 13.64
CA LEU A 322 -12.89 6.16 13.03
C LEU A 322 -13.79 5.10 13.67
N SER A 323 -15.03 5.46 13.94
CA SER A 323 -16.09 4.52 14.27
C SER A 323 -16.40 3.60 13.08
N ASN A 324 -17.07 2.48 13.35
CA ASN A 324 -17.50 1.55 12.30
C ASN A 324 -18.40 2.25 11.26
N GLN A 325 -19.27 3.16 11.71
CA GLN A 325 -20.11 4.00 10.85
C GLN A 325 -19.27 4.92 9.95
N GLU A 326 -18.26 5.60 10.50
CA GLU A 326 -17.40 6.49 9.71
C GLU A 326 -16.60 5.72 8.65
N VAL A 327 -16.10 4.52 8.99
CA VAL A 327 -15.43 3.65 8.01
C VAL A 327 -16.40 3.18 6.94
N ALA A 328 -17.60 2.73 7.33
CA ALA A 328 -18.63 2.30 6.40
C ALA A 328 -19.02 3.42 5.41
N THR A 329 -19.22 4.65 5.88
CA THR A 329 -19.44 5.81 4.98
C THR A 329 -18.26 6.05 4.04
N GLY A 330 -17.03 5.92 4.55
CA GLY A 330 -15.82 5.95 3.73
C GLY A 330 -15.86 4.87 2.63
N LEU A 331 -16.28 3.65 2.94
CA LEU A 331 -16.39 2.56 1.97
C LEU A 331 -17.51 2.79 0.95
N HIS A 332 -18.65 3.35 1.34
CA HIS A 332 -19.69 3.80 0.42
C HIS A 332 -19.13 4.80 -0.59
N ASP A 333 -18.40 5.81 -0.11
CA ASP A 333 -17.78 6.84 -0.93
C ASP A 333 -16.70 6.29 -1.88
N ARG A 334 -15.87 5.34 -1.41
CA ARG A 334 -14.85 4.67 -2.24
C ARG A 334 -15.43 3.70 -3.27
N THR A 335 -16.61 3.15 -3.01
CA THR A 335 -17.31 2.25 -3.93
C THR A 335 -18.37 2.95 -4.78
N LEU A 336 -18.45 4.29 -4.69
CA LEU A 336 -19.40 5.15 -5.42
C LEU A 336 -20.87 4.78 -5.20
N VAL A 337 -21.17 4.22 -4.03
CA VAL A 337 -22.53 3.86 -3.63
C VAL A 337 -23.13 5.02 -2.82
N GLY A 338 -24.28 5.53 -3.28
CA GLY A 338 -25.01 6.61 -2.61
C GLY A 338 -25.72 6.15 -1.32
N SER A 339 -26.51 7.07 -0.75
CA SER A 339 -27.42 6.80 0.36
C SER A 339 -28.39 5.67 -0.02
N SER A 340 -28.74 4.81 0.95
CA SER A 340 -29.78 3.79 0.78
C SER A 340 -31.17 4.39 0.55
N ILE A 341 -31.37 5.62 1.04
CA ILE A 341 -32.60 6.37 0.89
C ILE A 341 -32.59 7.06 -0.47
N ALA A 342 -33.51 6.66 -1.36
CA ALA A 342 -33.63 7.21 -2.71
C ALA A 342 -34.13 8.67 -2.72
N ILE A 343 -35.02 9.03 -1.77
CA ILE A 343 -35.59 10.37 -1.62
C ILE A 343 -35.14 10.95 -0.29
N CYS A 344 -34.52 12.12 -0.32
CA CYS A 344 -34.05 12.78 0.89
C CYS A 344 -35.22 13.18 1.79
N THR A 345 -35.23 12.67 3.02
CA THR A 345 -36.28 12.92 4.02
C THR A 345 -36.38 14.38 4.46
N PHE A 346 -35.36 15.20 4.18
CA PHE A 346 -35.30 16.62 4.57
C PHE A 346 -35.79 17.57 3.48
N CYS A 347 -35.45 17.32 2.21
CA CYS A 347 -35.82 18.21 1.10
C CYS A 347 -36.79 17.61 0.09
N GLY A 348 -37.14 16.32 0.23
CA GLY A 348 -38.08 15.62 -0.65
C GLY A 348 -37.57 15.37 -2.08
N SER A 349 -36.31 15.66 -2.37
CA SER A 349 -35.70 15.45 -3.70
C SER A 349 -34.97 14.11 -3.77
N ASP A 350 -34.70 13.63 -4.99
CA ASP A 350 -33.80 12.51 -5.21
C ASP A 350 -32.46 12.71 -4.49
N SER A 351 -31.92 11.63 -3.95
CA SER A 351 -30.69 11.61 -3.15
C SER A 351 -29.55 10.88 -3.87
N PRO A 352 -29.05 11.40 -5.02
CA PRO A 352 -27.93 10.80 -5.72
C PRO A 352 -26.63 10.90 -4.92
N LEU A 353 -25.56 10.25 -5.40
CA LEU A 353 -24.23 10.30 -4.78
C LEU A 353 -23.78 11.74 -4.46
N GLY A 354 -23.56 12.01 -3.18
CA GLY A 354 -23.12 13.32 -2.68
C GLY A 354 -24.24 14.33 -2.41
N HIS A 355 -25.52 13.96 -2.58
CA HIS A 355 -26.66 14.80 -2.19
C HIS A 355 -26.59 15.22 -0.72
N ASP A 356 -26.22 14.29 0.16
CA ASP A 356 -26.15 14.51 1.60
C ASP A 356 -25.22 15.67 1.99
N GLU A 357 -24.18 15.94 1.19
CA GLU A 357 -23.22 17.04 1.42
C GLU A 357 -23.74 18.40 0.91
N LEU A 358 -24.79 18.40 0.07
CA LEU A 358 -25.31 19.59 -0.63
C LEU A 358 -26.71 20.01 -0.15
N CYS A 359 -27.45 19.10 0.49
CA CYS A 359 -28.83 19.35 0.91
C CYS A 359 -28.90 20.51 1.91
N ARG A 360 -29.49 21.65 1.49
CA ARG A 360 -29.66 22.83 2.33
C ARG A 360 -30.64 22.63 3.49
N SER A 361 -31.56 21.68 3.35
CA SER A 361 -32.54 21.33 4.39
C SER A 361 -31.95 20.42 5.47
N ARG A 362 -30.71 19.94 5.30
CA ARG A 362 -29.99 19.19 6.34
C ARG A 362 -29.15 20.12 7.20
N ASN A 363 -28.90 19.69 8.44
CA ASN A 363 -27.91 20.34 9.29
C ASN A 363 -26.52 20.28 8.61
N SER A 364 -26.05 21.43 8.14
CA SER A 364 -24.76 21.49 7.48
C SER A 364 -23.65 21.28 8.52
N TRP A 365 -22.88 20.20 8.38
CA TRP A 365 -21.64 19.99 9.14
C TRP A 365 -20.46 20.82 8.57
N ALA A 366 -20.76 21.84 7.76
CA ALA A 366 -19.77 22.64 7.07
C ALA A 366 -18.90 23.45 8.03
N GLN A 367 -19.51 24.14 9.00
CA GLN A 367 -18.78 24.95 9.98
C GLN A 367 -17.92 24.09 10.91
N GLN A 368 -18.48 23.00 11.46
CA GLN A 368 -17.73 22.13 12.36
C GLN A 368 -16.56 21.43 11.66
N ARG A 369 -16.76 20.97 10.41
CA ARG A 369 -15.67 20.44 9.58
C ARG A 369 -14.59 21.50 9.34
N HIS A 370 -15.00 22.70 8.97
CA HIS A 370 -14.11 23.83 8.75
C HIS A 370 -13.25 24.10 9.99
N ASP A 371 -13.88 24.30 11.15
CA ASP A 371 -13.19 24.64 12.40
C ASP A 371 -12.25 23.52 12.85
N SER A 372 -12.65 22.27 12.66
CA SER A 372 -11.83 21.09 12.96
C SER A 372 -10.57 21.05 12.09
N ILE A 373 -10.72 21.20 10.77
CA ILE A 373 -9.58 21.25 9.84
C ILE A 373 -8.70 22.48 10.13
N ASN A 374 -9.31 23.62 10.44
CA ASN A 374 -8.59 24.84 10.78
C ASN A 374 -7.69 24.64 12.01
N ARG A 375 -8.21 24.01 13.08
CA ARG A 375 -7.43 23.64 14.27
C ARG A 375 -6.32 22.63 13.97
N ILE A 376 -6.55 21.67 13.07
CA ILE A 376 -5.51 20.71 12.66
C ILE A 376 -4.36 21.43 11.94
N ILE A 377 -4.68 22.35 11.03
CA ILE A 377 -3.68 23.16 10.32
C ILE A 377 -2.94 24.08 11.30
N HIS A 378 -3.67 24.73 12.22
CA HIS A 378 -3.09 25.53 13.30
C HIS A 378 -2.03 24.77 14.09
N HIS A 379 -2.38 23.60 14.63
CA HIS A 379 -1.44 22.78 15.39
C HIS A 379 -0.24 22.29 14.56
N GLY A 380 -0.47 21.99 13.27
CA GLY A 380 0.62 21.65 12.35
C GLY A 380 1.61 22.81 12.19
N LEU A 381 1.10 24.00 11.87
CA LEU A 381 1.91 25.21 11.67
C LEU A 381 2.61 25.66 12.96
N GLN A 382 1.95 25.53 14.12
CA GLN A 382 2.51 25.88 15.42
C GLN A 382 3.72 25.00 15.81
N SER A 383 3.85 23.81 15.21
CA SER A 383 5.00 22.94 15.45
C SER A 383 6.29 23.39 14.73
N ILE A 384 6.19 24.34 13.79
CA ILE A 384 7.34 24.87 13.07
C ILE A 384 8.16 25.75 14.01
N GLN A 385 9.46 25.49 14.09
CA GLN A 385 10.35 26.25 14.96
C GLN A 385 10.34 27.73 14.58
N GLY A 386 10.09 28.59 15.58
CA GLY A 386 10.05 30.05 15.40
C GLY A 386 8.75 30.59 14.79
N ALA A 387 7.78 29.73 14.46
CA ALA A 387 6.45 30.15 14.01
C ALA A 387 5.54 30.53 15.19
N VAL A 388 4.81 31.62 15.04
CA VAL A 388 3.74 32.07 15.94
C VAL A 388 2.44 32.05 15.14
N VAL A 389 1.50 31.20 15.55
CA VAL A 389 0.25 30.96 14.81
C VAL A 389 -0.95 31.34 15.66
N SER A 390 -1.72 32.34 15.22
CA SER A 390 -2.94 32.80 15.88
C SER A 390 -4.19 32.34 15.12
N LEU A 391 -5.20 31.86 15.84
CA LEU A 391 -6.54 31.60 15.32
C LEU A 391 -7.36 32.90 15.29
N GLU A 392 -8.22 33.01 14.29
CA GLU A 392 -9.17 34.13 14.14
C GLU A 392 -8.56 35.55 14.29
N PRO A 393 -7.39 35.85 13.67
CA PRO A 393 -6.81 37.18 13.74
C PRO A 393 -7.73 38.26 13.16
N ARG A 394 -7.77 39.43 13.84
CA ARG A 394 -8.42 40.63 13.28
C ARG A 394 -7.71 41.10 12.01
N THR A 395 -8.52 41.53 11.04
CA THR A 395 -8.06 42.23 9.83
C THR A 395 -7.87 43.73 10.11
N LEU A 396 -7.30 44.46 9.16
CA LEU A 396 -7.25 45.94 9.22
C LEU A 396 -8.63 46.57 8.96
N GLU A 397 -9.53 45.82 8.35
CA GLU A 397 -10.88 46.23 8.00
C GLU A 397 -11.91 45.71 9.03
N GLY A 398 -12.06 46.43 10.14
CA GLY A 398 -13.21 46.30 11.06
C GLY A 398 -13.35 44.95 11.80
N GLN A 399 -14.57 44.39 11.78
CA GLN A 399 -15.00 43.19 12.54
C GLN A 399 -14.66 41.84 11.88
N ARG A 400 -14.13 41.85 10.64
CA ARG A 400 -13.82 40.61 9.90
C ARG A 400 -12.60 39.91 10.51
N ARG A 401 -12.64 38.58 10.57
CA ARG A 401 -11.53 37.73 11.04
C ARG A 401 -11.16 36.73 9.95
N ASN A 402 -9.86 36.56 9.74
CA ASN A 402 -9.33 35.46 8.91
C ASN A 402 -9.16 34.22 9.78
N ASP A 403 -8.98 33.03 9.20
CA ASP A 403 -8.96 31.79 9.99
C ASP A 403 -7.67 31.60 10.77
N LEU A 404 -6.53 31.90 10.14
CA LEU A 404 -5.20 31.75 10.72
C LEU A 404 -4.30 32.90 10.33
N ARG A 405 -3.32 33.18 11.18
CA ARG A 405 -2.17 34.02 10.83
C ARG A 405 -0.91 33.39 11.35
N VAL A 406 0.06 33.24 10.46
CA VAL A 406 1.42 32.79 10.76
C VAL A 406 2.34 34.01 10.75
N ARG A 407 3.19 34.11 11.77
CA ARG A 407 4.27 35.10 11.92
C ARG A 407 5.49 34.44 12.55
N GLY A 408 6.55 35.20 12.75
CA GLY A 408 7.73 34.78 13.50
C GLY A 408 8.94 34.52 12.62
N ARG A 409 10.07 34.20 13.25
CA ARG A 409 11.34 33.90 12.56
C ARG A 409 11.36 32.42 12.18
N CYS A 410 10.63 32.08 11.11
CA CYS A 410 10.61 30.75 10.51
C CYS A 410 10.76 30.87 8.98
N GLY A 411 10.93 29.76 8.26
CA GLY A 411 11.00 29.78 6.79
C GLY A 411 9.66 30.05 6.10
N LEU A 412 8.57 30.26 6.84
CA LEU A 412 7.29 30.71 6.30
C LEU A 412 7.19 32.24 6.31
N HIS A 413 6.59 32.79 5.25
CA HIS A 413 6.25 34.20 5.22
C HIS A 413 5.18 34.53 6.26
N ALA A 414 5.18 35.78 6.75
CA ALA A 414 4.05 36.29 7.51
C ALA A 414 2.81 36.28 6.62
N THR A 415 1.81 35.48 6.93
CA THR A 415 0.66 35.24 6.04
C THR A 415 -0.61 35.01 6.85
N ASP A 416 -1.69 35.63 6.41
CA ASP A 416 -3.04 35.30 6.85
C ASP A 416 -3.67 34.27 5.91
N TYR A 417 -4.25 33.21 6.46
CA TYR A 417 -4.93 32.16 5.71
C TYR A 417 -6.43 32.17 5.96
N ASP A 418 -7.18 31.83 4.91
CA ASP A 418 -8.64 31.64 4.94
C ASP A 418 -8.98 30.29 4.29
N LEU A 419 -9.52 29.37 5.09
CA LEU A 419 -9.88 28.01 4.71
C LEU A 419 -11.26 28.01 4.06
N LYS A 420 -11.35 27.26 2.96
CA LYS A 420 -12.61 27.04 2.24
C LYS A 420 -12.72 25.58 1.80
N VAL A 421 -13.82 24.93 2.20
CA VAL A 421 -14.09 23.51 1.88
C VAL A 421 -15.39 23.38 1.11
N TYR A 422 -15.32 22.93 -0.15
CA TYR A 422 -16.47 22.88 -1.05
C TYR A 422 -16.76 21.48 -1.63
N CYS A 423 -18.02 21.22 -1.97
CA CYS A 423 -18.40 20.00 -2.69
C CYS A 423 -18.26 20.20 -4.20
N LEU A 424 -17.60 19.28 -4.92
CA LEU A 424 -17.42 19.38 -6.38
C LEU A 424 -18.70 19.11 -7.21
N ASN A 425 -19.76 18.68 -6.53
CA ASN A 425 -21.09 18.49 -7.12
C ASN A 425 -22.01 19.70 -6.92
N ASP A 426 -21.51 20.80 -6.34
CA ASP A 426 -22.25 22.07 -6.30
C ASP A 426 -22.63 22.51 -7.74
N ARG A 427 -23.75 23.23 -7.89
CA ARG A 427 -24.22 23.75 -9.18
C ARG A 427 -23.14 24.58 -9.88
N ASP A 428 -22.43 25.41 -9.11
CA ASP A 428 -21.39 26.29 -9.66
C ASP A 428 -20.10 25.52 -10.03
N ALA A 429 -19.90 24.33 -9.45
CA ALA A 429 -18.84 23.38 -9.83
C ALA A 429 -19.23 22.52 -11.04
N ARG A 430 -20.53 22.33 -11.28
CA ARG A 430 -21.06 21.62 -12.45
C ARG A 430 -21.04 22.48 -13.71
N SER A 431 -21.23 23.79 -13.59
CA SER A 431 -21.21 24.73 -14.72
C SER A 431 -19.82 24.98 -15.32
N THR A 432 -18.75 24.45 -14.71
CA THR A 432 -17.39 24.52 -15.24
C THR A 432 -17.19 23.42 -16.29
N THR A 433 -17.97 23.42 -17.36
CA THR A 433 -17.85 22.46 -18.47
C THR A 433 -16.84 22.96 -19.49
N SER A 434 -15.76 22.20 -19.70
CA SER A 434 -14.88 22.36 -20.86
C SER A 434 -14.92 21.07 -21.68
N ALA A 435 -14.87 21.20 -23.01
CA ALA A 435 -14.76 20.04 -23.89
C ALA A 435 -13.47 19.27 -23.60
N LYS A 436 -13.53 17.93 -23.61
CA LYS A 436 -12.34 17.09 -23.48
C LYS A 436 -11.47 17.24 -24.75
N PRO A 437 -10.21 17.69 -24.64
CA PRO A 437 -9.30 17.66 -25.78
C PRO A 437 -9.03 16.20 -26.19
N ALA A 438 -9.00 15.92 -27.50
CA ALA A 438 -8.86 14.56 -28.04
C ALA A 438 -7.63 13.80 -27.50
N SER A 439 -6.55 14.50 -27.18
CA SER A 439 -5.28 13.92 -26.71
C SER A 439 -5.18 13.69 -25.20
N THR A 440 -6.13 14.18 -24.39
CA THR A 440 -6.01 14.13 -22.92
C THR A 440 -6.72 12.91 -22.33
N PRO A 441 -6.07 12.06 -21.50
CA PRO A 441 -6.74 10.99 -20.79
C PRO A 441 -7.95 11.49 -19.98
N LEU A 442 -9.04 10.73 -19.95
CA LEU A 442 -10.29 11.17 -19.30
C LEU A 442 -10.06 11.55 -17.82
N ALA A 443 -9.24 10.77 -17.10
CA ALA A 443 -8.88 11.06 -15.71
C ALA A 443 -8.25 12.46 -15.55
N ASN A 444 -7.28 12.79 -16.41
CA ASN A 444 -6.58 14.09 -16.39
C ASN A 444 -7.53 15.23 -16.77
N HIS A 445 -8.43 15.00 -17.72
CA HIS A 445 -9.44 15.98 -18.10
C HIS A 445 -10.37 16.31 -16.92
N VAL A 446 -10.93 15.29 -16.25
CA VAL A 446 -11.79 15.47 -15.09
C VAL A 446 -11.05 16.14 -13.94
N LEU A 447 -9.81 15.72 -13.65
CA LEU A 447 -8.95 16.34 -12.65
C LEU A 447 -8.70 17.82 -12.93
N ASN A 448 -8.30 18.16 -14.16
CA ASN A 448 -8.02 19.54 -14.54
C ASN A 448 -9.27 20.41 -14.42
N ARG A 449 -10.45 19.89 -14.77
CA ARG A 449 -11.72 20.61 -14.61
C ARG A 449 -12.02 20.90 -13.14
N CYS A 450 -11.83 19.91 -12.25
CA CYS A 450 -12.00 20.09 -10.81
C CYS A 450 -11.00 21.11 -10.24
N LEU A 451 -9.73 21.03 -10.64
CA LEU A 451 -8.68 21.95 -10.21
C LEU A 451 -8.96 23.39 -10.68
N SER A 452 -9.36 23.58 -11.94
CA SER A 452 -9.69 24.91 -12.49
C SER A 452 -10.83 25.58 -11.73
N TRP A 453 -11.82 24.81 -11.27
CA TRP A 453 -12.88 25.36 -10.42
C TRP A 453 -12.38 25.77 -9.03
N LEU A 454 -11.58 24.93 -8.37
CA LEU A 454 -10.97 25.26 -7.07
C LEU A 454 -10.01 26.46 -7.18
N ASP A 455 -9.29 26.59 -8.29
CA ASP A 455 -8.41 27.73 -8.57
C ASP A 455 -9.23 29.00 -8.79
N LYS A 456 -10.36 28.94 -9.50
CA LYS A 456 -11.29 30.09 -9.64
C LYS A 456 -11.81 30.57 -8.28
N ILE A 457 -12.13 29.64 -7.38
CA ILE A 457 -12.50 29.97 -5.99
C ILE A 457 -11.32 30.65 -5.28
N SER A 458 -10.12 30.07 -5.36
CA SER A 458 -8.90 30.63 -4.75
C SER A 458 -8.65 32.08 -5.21
N GLN A 459 -8.73 32.32 -6.51
CA GLN A 459 -8.57 33.65 -7.11
C GLN A 459 -9.65 34.63 -6.65
N ASN A 460 -10.91 34.21 -6.61
CA ASN A 460 -12.01 35.07 -6.16
C ASN A 460 -11.90 35.43 -4.67
N THR A 461 -11.49 34.48 -3.83
CA THR A 461 -11.25 34.72 -2.40
C THR A 461 -10.09 35.68 -2.19
N THR A 462 -8.98 35.49 -2.92
CA THR A 462 -7.80 36.37 -2.86
C THR A 462 -8.11 37.78 -3.39
N LYS A 463 -8.91 37.92 -4.45
CA LYS A 463 -9.37 39.24 -4.95
C LYS A 463 -10.23 40.00 -3.94
N LYS A 464 -10.96 39.29 -3.09
CA LYS A 464 -11.82 39.84 -2.03
C LYS A 464 -11.15 39.79 -0.65
N ALA A 465 -9.83 39.62 -0.62
CA ALA A 465 -9.05 39.55 0.60
C ALA A 465 -9.10 40.91 1.32
N PRO A 466 -9.39 40.93 2.63
CA PRO A 466 -9.32 42.16 3.40
C PRO A 466 -7.85 42.58 3.58
N ALA A 467 -7.59 43.85 3.81
CA ALA A 467 -6.26 44.29 4.21
C ALA A 467 -5.81 43.57 5.50
N THR A 468 -4.62 42.97 5.48
CA THR A 468 -4.10 42.19 6.61
C THR A 468 -2.86 42.83 7.22
N HIS A 469 -2.68 42.67 8.53
CA HIS A 469 -1.49 43.14 9.22
C HIS A 469 -0.21 42.39 8.82
N SER A 470 -0.31 41.23 8.16
CA SER A 470 0.83 40.47 7.65
C SER A 470 1.28 40.94 6.26
N GLY A 471 0.46 41.72 5.55
CA GLY A 471 0.72 42.16 4.17
C GLY A 471 0.53 41.05 3.12
N GLN A 472 0.31 39.80 3.54
CA GLN A 472 0.03 38.67 2.64
C GLN A 472 -1.23 37.92 3.08
N PHE A 473 -2.05 37.57 2.10
CA PHE A 473 -3.25 36.76 2.27
C PHE A 473 -3.20 35.56 1.33
N LYS A 474 -3.62 34.39 1.80
CA LYS A 474 -3.74 33.18 0.98
C LYS A 474 -5.01 32.41 1.30
N ALA A 475 -5.76 32.05 0.26
CA ALA A 475 -6.88 31.13 0.38
C ALA A 475 -6.39 29.67 0.42
N VAL A 476 -6.82 28.90 1.42
CA VAL A 476 -6.61 27.45 1.51
C VAL A 476 -7.89 26.78 1.03
N VAL A 477 -7.93 26.38 -0.25
CA VAL A 477 -9.13 25.87 -0.91
C VAL A 477 -9.02 24.37 -1.14
N MET A 478 -9.97 23.62 -0.60
CA MET A 478 -10.06 22.17 -0.76
C MET A 478 -11.49 21.69 -0.99
N SER A 479 -11.62 20.48 -1.50
CA SER A 479 -12.91 19.81 -1.71
C SER A 479 -13.29 18.93 -0.52
N THR A 480 -14.56 18.54 -0.41
CA THR A 480 -15.02 17.59 0.63
C THR A 480 -14.37 16.22 0.50
N GLY A 481 -13.89 15.83 -0.69
CA GLY A 481 -13.11 14.61 -0.90
C GLY A 481 -11.59 14.80 -0.80
N GLY A 482 -11.10 16.00 -0.50
CA GLY A 482 -9.67 16.25 -0.23
C GLY A 482 -8.81 16.64 -1.43
N LEU A 483 -9.41 16.96 -2.57
CA LEU A 483 -8.71 17.63 -3.67
C LEU A 483 -8.43 19.08 -3.27
N VAL A 484 -7.29 19.65 -3.63
CA VAL A 484 -6.90 21.02 -3.26
C VAL A 484 -6.59 21.85 -4.50
N SER A 485 -6.79 23.18 -4.43
CA SER A 485 -6.36 24.10 -5.51
C SER A 485 -4.85 24.00 -5.74
N ARG A 486 -4.36 24.43 -6.91
CA ARG A 486 -2.92 24.39 -7.23
C ARG A 486 -2.11 25.27 -6.28
N GLU A 487 -2.62 26.46 -5.98
CA GLU A 487 -2.03 27.39 -5.00
C GLU A 487 -1.96 26.77 -3.60
N THR A 488 -3.03 26.11 -3.16
CA THR A 488 -3.05 25.40 -1.87
C THR A 488 -2.06 24.24 -1.86
N ALA A 489 -1.94 23.51 -2.98
CA ALA A 489 -0.97 22.43 -3.10
C ALA A 489 0.48 22.93 -2.99
N ASP A 490 0.79 24.09 -3.55
CA ASP A 490 2.11 24.72 -3.43
C ASP A 490 2.37 25.19 -2.01
N GLU A 491 1.35 25.72 -1.34
CA GLU A 491 1.44 26.14 0.06
C GLU A 491 1.68 24.95 1.01
N ILE A 492 0.94 23.85 0.84
CA ILE A 492 1.17 22.60 1.58
C ILE A 492 2.59 22.07 1.35
N ARG A 493 3.18 22.24 0.16
CA ARG A 493 4.58 21.87 -0.10
C ARG A 493 5.56 22.76 0.66
N ARG A 494 5.27 24.05 0.84
CA ARG A 494 6.09 24.94 1.68
C ARG A 494 6.01 24.53 3.14
N TRP A 495 4.80 24.30 3.65
CA TRP A 495 4.59 23.77 5.01
C TRP A 495 5.38 22.47 5.24
N ARG A 496 5.38 21.55 4.27
CA ARG A 496 6.14 20.29 4.36
C ARG A 496 7.66 20.50 4.49
N LYS A 497 8.22 21.55 3.87
CA LYS A 497 9.67 21.83 3.95
C LYS A 497 10.06 22.35 5.33
N GLU A 498 9.16 23.09 5.99
CA GLU A 498 9.40 23.71 7.29
C GLU A 498 8.97 22.85 8.48
N MET A 499 8.15 21.81 8.27
CA MET A 499 7.71 20.87 9.29
C MET A 499 8.53 19.59 9.29
N SER A 500 8.66 18.95 10.45
CA SER A 500 9.19 17.58 10.50
C SER A 500 8.27 16.62 9.70
N PRO A 501 8.82 15.58 9.05
CA PRO A 501 8.03 14.61 8.29
C PRO A 501 6.91 13.99 9.12
N ALA A 502 7.16 13.65 10.40
CA ALA A 502 6.17 13.03 11.27
C ALA A 502 4.98 13.95 11.58
N VAL A 503 5.22 15.25 11.79
CA VAL A 503 4.14 16.22 12.05
C VAL A 503 3.33 16.46 10.79
N PHE A 504 3.99 16.64 9.64
CA PHE A 504 3.31 16.83 8.37
C PHE A 504 2.40 15.63 8.03
N GLU A 505 2.92 14.41 8.14
CA GLU A 505 2.15 13.20 7.85
C GLU A 505 0.95 13.05 8.79
N ARG A 506 1.12 13.39 10.08
CA ARG A 506 0.03 13.41 11.08
C ARG A 506 -1.04 14.46 10.76
N MET A 507 -0.63 15.68 10.38
CA MET A 507 -1.55 16.76 10.00
C MET A 507 -2.40 16.34 8.80
N MET A 508 -1.76 15.89 7.72
CA MET A 508 -2.46 15.47 6.50
C MET A 508 -3.36 14.25 6.74
N GLY A 509 -2.95 13.31 7.60
CA GLY A 509 -3.76 12.17 8.03
C GLY A 509 -5.01 12.61 8.80
N LYS A 510 -4.87 13.52 9.76
CA LYS A 510 -6.00 14.07 10.52
C LYS A 510 -6.99 14.83 9.63
N ILE A 511 -6.52 15.65 8.67
CA ILE A 511 -7.41 16.31 7.71
C ILE A 511 -8.22 15.27 6.94
N SER A 512 -7.58 14.21 6.45
CA SER A 512 -8.26 13.12 5.74
C SER A 512 -9.35 12.44 6.59
N LEU A 513 -9.06 12.16 7.87
CA LEU A 513 -10.02 11.60 8.81
C LEU A 513 -11.21 12.54 9.04
N GLU A 514 -10.97 13.84 9.24
CA GLU A 514 -12.05 14.82 9.44
C GLU A 514 -12.99 14.94 8.24
N LEU A 515 -12.48 14.80 7.02
CA LEU A 515 -13.32 14.76 5.83
C LEU A 515 -14.26 13.55 5.83
N VAL A 516 -13.78 12.37 6.25
CA VAL A 516 -14.61 11.16 6.39
C VAL A 516 -15.62 11.33 7.52
N ARG A 517 -15.19 11.83 8.69
CA ARG A 517 -16.07 12.10 9.84
C ARG A 517 -17.21 13.02 9.47
N ALA A 518 -16.90 14.15 8.83
CA ALA A 518 -17.91 15.12 8.41
C ALA A 518 -18.92 14.50 7.43
N ARG A 519 -18.46 13.66 6.49
CA ARG A 519 -19.34 12.94 5.56
C ARG A 519 -20.26 11.96 6.30
N ALA A 520 -19.72 11.20 7.23
CA ALA A 520 -20.49 10.23 8.02
C ALA A 520 -21.61 10.87 8.85
N ARG A 521 -21.45 12.13 9.25
CA ARG A 521 -22.48 12.87 9.99
C ARG A 521 -23.66 13.31 9.12
N THR A 522 -23.45 13.44 7.82
CA THR A 522 -24.50 13.83 6.87
C THR A 522 -25.06 12.63 6.11
N PHE A 523 -24.32 11.53 6.00
CA PHE A 523 -24.68 10.36 5.20
C PHE A 523 -25.78 9.52 5.85
N ALA A 524 -26.82 9.21 5.08
CA ALA A 524 -27.86 8.26 5.49
C ALA A 524 -27.50 6.86 4.94
N MET A 525 -27.33 5.88 5.84
CA MET A 525 -26.94 4.50 5.48
C MET A 525 -28.10 3.59 5.15
#